data_AF-A0A200J7J9-F1
#
_entry.id   AF-A0A200J7J9-F1
#
_cell.length_a   1.000
_cell.length_b   1.000
_cell.length_c   1.000
_cell.angle_alpha   90.00
_cell.angle_beta   90.00
_cell.angle_gamma   90.00
#
_symmetry.space_group_name_H-M   'P 1'
#
loop_
_entity.id
_entity.type
_entity.pdbx_description
1 polymer ?
#
loop_
_entity_poly.entity_id
_entity_poly.type
_entity_poly.pdbx_seq_one_letter_code
_entity_poly.pdbx_strand_id
1 'polypeptide(L)'
;MTSGAKNVSDAWRGKDLFTGKELSTGDRILRGLSGIADLALAGYGTYKGLKPLKGTNKVVVSEKTSGANVGKNLQNQSKNLRNNLDDFIKNYKNSDEYLNLSNSQRKIVNRKLDRLGKGNVATAEVDIPGLKKDFKAHSQVHSNDSLGYMDDFSIAPSEKDRVLKNYVEDGYPRYNDTEAKILEDIASKIKDPNIKGEINLFSELDCCQSCTNLILEFRKKYPNVNINVMTNNTLK
;
A
#
# COMPACT_ATOMS: atom_id res chain seq x y z
N MET A 1 3.02 46.31 -1.63
CA MET A 1 4.43 45.99 -1.32
C MET A 1 4.39 45.00 -0.16
N THR A 2 4.43 43.69 -0.46
CA THR A 2 5.59 42.79 -0.26
C THR A 2 5.84 42.48 1.22
N SER A 3 6.01 41.26 1.72
CA SER A 3 6.09 39.89 1.17
C SER A 3 6.45 39.01 2.38
N GLY A 4 5.99 37.77 2.44
CA GLY A 4 6.45 36.86 3.51
C GLY A 4 5.88 35.45 3.47
N ALA A 5 5.84 34.83 2.29
CA ALA A 5 5.53 33.41 2.15
C ALA A 5 6.58 32.52 2.84
N LYS A 6 6.16 31.57 3.68
CA LYS A 6 6.85 30.31 4.01
C LYS A 6 5.79 29.25 4.34
N ASN A 7 5.30 28.55 3.32
CA ASN A 7 5.71 27.20 2.90
C ASN A 7 5.06 26.09 3.73
N VAL A 8 4.04 25.49 3.12
CA VAL A 8 3.16 24.42 3.60
C VAL A 8 3.86 23.04 3.55
N SER A 9 5.17 23.01 3.78
CA SER A 9 6.04 21.84 3.53
C SER A 9 6.50 21.09 4.77
N ASP A 10 6.01 21.39 5.97
CA ASP A 10 6.55 20.82 7.22
C ASP A 10 5.64 19.82 7.96
N ALA A 11 4.56 19.33 7.34
CA ALA A 11 3.71 18.28 7.93
C ALA A 11 4.19 16.83 7.64
N TRP A 12 5.35 16.66 7.01
CA TRP A 12 5.87 15.38 6.49
C TRP A 12 7.16 14.88 7.16
N ARG A 13 7.66 15.59 8.17
CA ARG A 13 8.78 15.10 8.99
C ARG A 13 8.22 14.72 10.34
N GLY A 14 8.51 13.49 10.81
CA GLY A 14 8.02 12.87 12.03
C GLY A 14 8.38 13.59 13.33
N LYS A 15 7.95 14.85 13.44
CA LYS A 15 8.14 15.77 14.54
C LYS A 15 6.80 16.08 15.18
N ASP A 16 6.83 16.19 16.49
CA ASP A 16 5.71 16.60 17.31
C ASP A 16 5.29 18.05 16.97
N LEU A 17 4.00 18.27 16.73
CA LEU A 17 3.43 19.55 16.26
C LEU A 17 3.44 20.66 17.32
N PHE A 18 3.61 20.32 18.60
CA PHE A 18 3.56 21.27 19.71
C PHE A 18 4.94 21.57 20.30
N THR A 19 5.90 20.65 20.17
CA THR A 19 7.25 20.77 20.76
C THR A 19 8.39 20.72 19.73
N GLY A 20 8.11 20.32 18.48
CA GLY A 20 9.09 20.30 17.38
C GLY A 20 10.15 19.19 17.45
N LYS A 21 10.02 18.21 18.35
CA LYS A 21 10.98 17.08 18.54
C LYS A 21 10.58 15.83 17.74
N GLU A 22 11.57 15.02 17.32
CA GLU A 22 11.35 13.76 16.58
C GLU A 22 10.86 12.61 17.48
N LEU A 23 9.92 11.80 16.99
CA LEU A 23 9.24 10.71 17.71
C LEU A 23 9.98 9.36 17.64
N SER A 24 9.84 8.51 18.67
CA SER A 24 10.38 7.14 18.67
C SER A 24 9.53 6.17 17.83
N THR A 25 10.12 5.06 17.33
CA THR A 25 9.40 4.07 16.49
C THR A 25 8.26 3.38 17.24
N GLY A 26 8.40 3.15 18.55
CA GLY A 26 7.34 2.59 19.39
C GLY A 26 6.14 3.53 19.54
N ASP A 27 6.38 4.83 19.64
CA ASP A 27 5.34 5.86 19.72
C ASP A 27 4.63 6.07 18.37
N ARG A 28 5.36 5.89 17.26
CA ARG A 28 4.79 5.85 15.90
C ARG A 28 3.88 4.63 15.72
N ILE A 29 4.30 3.47 16.20
CA ILE A 29 3.49 2.24 16.17
C ILE A 29 2.27 2.37 17.09
N LEU A 30 2.38 3.01 18.26
CA LEU A 30 1.26 3.25 19.17
C LEU A 30 0.24 4.27 18.62
N ARG A 31 0.71 5.31 17.91
CA ARG A 31 -0.13 6.22 17.11
C ARG A 31 -0.84 5.48 15.96
N GLY A 32 -0.14 4.60 15.26
CA GLY A 32 -0.73 3.74 14.23
C GLY A 32 -1.62 2.61 14.76
N LEU A 33 -1.60 2.33 16.08
CA LEU A 33 -2.38 1.29 16.74
C LEU A 33 -3.72 1.80 17.30
N SER A 34 -3.83 3.08 17.64
CA SER A 34 -4.91 3.59 18.50
C SER A 34 -5.88 4.54 17.80
N GLY A 35 -5.56 5.09 16.63
CA GLY A 35 -6.47 5.99 15.89
C GLY A 35 -6.86 7.28 16.62
N ILE A 36 -6.27 7.54 17.80
CA ILE A 36 -6.50 8.72 18.62
C ILE A 36 -5.42 9.76 18.31
N ALA A 37 -5.88 10.94 17.93
CA ALA A 37 -5.07 12.14 17.94
C ALA A 37 -4.64 12.44 19.38
N ASP A 38 -3.33 12.56 19.56
CA ASP A 38 -2.59 13.11 20.70
C ASP A 38 -2.91 12.67 22.14
N LEU A 39 -1.96 11.97 22.77
CA LEU A 39 -1.53 12.27 24.14
C LEU A 39 -0.10 11.74 24.37
N ALA A 40 0.77 12.63 24.84
CA ALA A 40 2.21 12.43 25.02
C ALA A 40 2.57 11.50 26.20
N LEU A 41 3.71 10.80 26.12
CA LEU A 41 4.64 10.74 27.26
C LEU A 41 6.08 10.36 26.86
N ALA A 42 7.01 10.97 27.58
CA ALA A 42 8.44 11.06 27.35
C ALA A 42 9.25 9.77 27.64
N GLY A 43 10.41 9.67 26.98
CA GLY A 43 11.59 9.08 27.58
C GLY A 43 12.33 8.06 26.72
N TYR A 44 13.56 8.43 26.34
CA TYR A 44 14.70 7.54 26.02
C TYR A 44 14.82 6.91 24.62
N GLY A 45 15.90 7.33 23.93
CA GLY A 45 16.91 6.38 23.41
C GLY A 45 16.87 6.01 21.92
N THR A 46 17.83 6.56 21.17
CA THR A 46 18.14 6.33 19.75
C THR A 46 18.69 4.94 19.43
N TYR A 47 18.33 4.29 18.29
CA TYR A 47 19.26 3.37 17.58
C TYR A 47 19.14 3.37 16.05
N LYS A 48 20.29 3.64 15.42
CA LYS A 48 20.68 3.39 14.02
C LYS A 48 20.89 1.88 13.81
N GLY A 49 20.44 1.33 12.68
CA GLY A 49 21.09 0.14 12.10
C GLY A 49 20.19 -0.90 11.42
N LEU A 50 19.72 -0.64 10.20
CA LEU A 50 19.53 -1.68 9.18
C LEU A 50 20.08 -1.16 7.85
N LYS A 51 21.04 -1.89 7.26
CA LYS A 51 21.63 -1.57 5.95
C LYS A 51 20.69 -2.05 4.84
N PRO A 52 20.50 -1.28 3.75
CA PRO A 52 19.70 -1.71 2.61
C PRO A 52 20.43 -2.80 1.82
N LEU A 53 19.72 -3.88 1.48
CA LEU A 53 20.18 -4.90 0.55
C LEU A 53 20.18 -4.31 -0.88
N LYS A 54 21.37 -4.16 -1.47
CA LYS A 54 21.56 -3.92 -2.91
C LYS A 54 21.96 -5.23 -3.59
N GLY A 55 21.31 -5.57 -4.71
CA GLY A 55 21.78 -6.62 -5.62
C GLY A 55 20.71 -7.12 -6.59
N THR A 56 20.68 -6.54 -7.78
CA THR A 56 19.79 -6.76 -8.94
C THR A 56 20.10 -8.03 -9.73
N ASN A 57 19.12 -8.59 -10.48
CA ASN A 57 19.32 -8.90 -11.90
C ASN A 57 18.03 -9.14 -12.74
N LYS A 58 18.00 -8.41 -13.88
CA LYS A 58 17.27 -8.58 -15.14
C LYS A 58 15.73 -8.65 -15.13
N VAL A 59 15.12 -7.49 -15.41
CA VAL A 59 13.84 -7.42 -16.12
C VAL A 59 14.09 -7.88 -17.56
N VAL A 60 13.59 -9.07 -17.91
CA VAL A 60 13.46 -9.50 -19.31
C VAL A 60 12.20 -8.84 -19.85
N VAL A 61 12.36 -7.99 -20.85
CA VAL A 61 11.24 -7.46 -21.63
C VAL A 61 10.72 -8.61 -22.49
N SER A 62 9.57 -9.19 -22.12
CA SER A 62 8.89 -10.17 -22.96
C SER A 62 7.86 -9.48 -23.85
N GLU A 63 7.90 -9.85 -25.13
CA GLU A 63 6.98 -9.49 -26.20
C GLU A 63 5.50 -9.60 -25.79
N LYS A 64 4.64 -8.81 -26.47
CA LYS A 64 3.16 -8.84 -26.34
C LYS A 64 2.66 -10.27 -26.16
N THR A 65 2.41 -10.64 -24.92
CA THR A 65 2.01 -11.99 -24.55
C THR A 65 0.50 -12.00 -24.37
N SER A 66 -0.15 -13.05 -24.85
CA SER A 66 -1.59 -13.27 -24.67
C SER A 66 -2.02 -13.05 -23.21
N GLY A 67 -3.24 -12.55 -22.98
CA GLY A 67 -3.73 -12.18 -21.63
C GLY A 67 -3.61 -13.29 -20.57
N ALA A 68 -3.62 -14.56 -20.97
CA ALA A 68 -3.39 -15.70 -20.09
C ALA A 68 -1.95 -15.76 -19.51
N ASN A 69 -0.96 -15.29 -20.26
CA ASN A 69 0.44 -15.23 -19.80
C ASN A 69 0.67 -14.06 -18.83
N VAL A 70 0.03 -12.91 -19.08
CA VAL A 70 0.09 -11.74 -18.19
C VAL A 70 -0.52 -12.07 -16.82
N GLY A 71 -1.70 -12.70 -16.79
CA GLY A 71 -2.33 -13.10 -15.53
C GLY A 71 -1.48 -14.06 -14.69
N LYS A 72 -0.86 -15.06 -15.31
CA LYS A 72 0.05 -15.99 -14.61
C LYS A 72 1.30 -15.29 -14.08
N ASN A 73 1.85 -14.33 -14.83
CA ASN A 73 2.99 -13.53 -14.37
C ASN A 73 2.63 -12.71 -13.12
N LEU A 74 1.48 -12.02 -13.14
CA LEU A 74 1.00 -11.25 -12.00
C LEU A 74 0.68 -12.13 -10.78
N GLN A 75 0.09 -13.31 -10.99
CA GLN A 75 -0.12 -14.29 -9.93
C GLN A 75 1.22 -14.75 -9.31
N ASN A 76 2.25 -14.98 -10.13
CA ASN A 76 3.59 -15.34 -9.63
C ASN A 76 4.25 -14.17 -8.88
N GLN A 77 4.07 -12.93 -9.33
CA GLN A 77 4.49 -11.75 -8.57
C GLN A 77 3.80 -11.69 -7.19
N SER A 78 2.50 -12.00 -7.13
CA SER A 78 1.76 -12.07 -5.86
C SER A 78 2.33 -13.14 -4.92
N LYS A 79 2.63 -14.34 -5.44
CA LYS A 79 3.27 -15.42 -4.67
C LYS A 79 4.64 -15.02 -4.13
N ASN A 80 5.46 -14.36 -4.96
CA ASN A 80 6.76 -13.85 -4.52
C ASN A 80 6.62 -12.80 -3.42
N LEU A 81 5.60 -11.92 -3.52
CA LEU A 81 5.33 -10.94 -2.48
C LEU A 81 4.90 -11.60 -1.16
N ARG A 82 4.09 -12.66 -1.22
CA ARG A 82 3.74 -13.45 -0.03
C ARG A 82 4.97 -14.08 0.63
N ASN A 83 5.85 -14.69 -0.15
CA ASN A 83 7.09 -15.26 0.38
C ASN A 83 7.94 -14.18 1.09
N ASN A 84 8.06 -12.99 0.49
CA ASN A 84 8.76 -11.87 1.12
C ASN A 84 8.09 -11.41 2.42
N LEU A 85 6.75 -11.44 2.49
CA LEU A 85 5.98 -11.09 3.70
C LEU A 85 6.18 -12.13 4.79
N ASP A 86 6.21 -13.41 4.44
CA ASP A 86 6.48 -14.50 5.37
C ASP A 86 7.90 -14.41 5.95
N ASP A 87 8.89 -14.11 5.10
CA ASP A 87 10.27 -13.83 5.54
C ASP A 87 10.33 -12.61 6.46
N PHE A 88 9.62 -11.53 6.12
CA PHE A 88 9.50 -10.36 7.00
C PHE A 88 8.91 -10.74 8.37
N ILE A 89 7.79 -11.48 8.40
CA ILE A 89 7.13 -11.90 9.64
C ILE A 89 8.08 -12.75 10.50
N LYS A 90 8.78 -13.70 9.87
CA LYS A 90 9.75 -14.57 10.54
C LYS A 90 10.90 -13.76 11.13
N ASN A 91 11.48 -12.84 10.35
CA ASN A 91 12.59 -12.01 10.79
C ASN A 91 12.16 -11.05 11.91
N TYR A 92 10.97 -10.44 11.79
CA TYR A 92 10.43 -9.55 12.81
C TYR A 92 10.21 -10.29 14.14
N LYS A 93 9.69 -11.52 14.13
CA LYS A 93 9.52 -12.35 15.34
C LYS A 93 10.84 -12.74 16.02
N ASN A 94 11.95 -12.69 15.30
CA ASN A 94 13.30 -12.95 15.83
C ASN A 94 14.07 -11.65 16.19
N SER A 95 13.49 -10.48 15.98
CA SER A 95 14.14 -9.20 16.26
C SER A 95 14.10 -8.83 17.75
N ASP A 96 15.08 -8.05 18.20
CA ASP A 96 15.09 -7.47 19.55
C ASP A 96 13.83 -6.64 19.80
N GLU A 97 13.30 -5.96 18.77
CA GLU A 97 12.05 -5.20 18.86
C GLU A 97 10.90 -6.07 19.35
N TYR A 98 10.68 -7.23 18.71
CA TYR A 98 9.64 -8.17 19.11
C TYR A 98 9.95 -8.85 20.45
N LEU A 99 11.23 -9.18 20.69
CA LEU A 99 11.65 -9.86 21.92
C LEU A 99 11.56 -8.95 23.17
N ASN A 100 11.61 -7.63 23.00
CA ASN A 100 11.46 -6.67 24.09
C ASN A 100 9.99 -6.32 24.41
N LEU A 101 9.02 -6.81 23.63
CA LEU A 101 7.60 -6.58 23.88
C LEU A 101 7.11 -7.37 25.11
N SER A 102 6.27 -6.73 25.94
CA SER A 102 5.50 -7.39 26.98
C SER A 102 4.49 -8.40 26.40
N ASN A 103 3.99 -9.31 27.24
CA ASN A 103 3.02 -10.34 26.81
C ASN A 103 1.75 -9.75 26.17
N SER A 104 1.22 -8.64 26.70
CA SER A 104 0.06 -7.95 26.13
C SER A 104 0.35 -7.35 24.76
N GLN A 105 1.51 -6.70 24.60
CA GLN A 105 1.97 -6.14 23.33
C GLN A 105 2.19 -7.24 22.29
N ARG A 106 2.86 -8.34 22.64
CA ARG A 106 3.05 -9.50 21.76
C ARG A 106 1.72 -10.07 21.27
N LYS A 107 0.70 -10.14 22.13
CA LYS A 107 -0.63 -10.62 21.72
C LYS A 107 -1.26 -9.73 20.65
N ILE A 108 -1.06 -8.41 20.70
CA ILE A 108 -1.58 -7.46 19.70
C ILE A 108 -0.78 -7.57 18.41
N VAL A 109 0.55 -7.58 18.52
CA VAL A 109 1.47 -7.67 17.39
C VAL A 109 1.29 -8.99 16.64
N ASN A 110 1.18 -10.13 17.33
CA ASN A 110 0.93 -11.42 16.69
C ASN A 110 -0.39 -11.44 15.91
N ARG A 111 -1.46 -10.83 16.44
CA ARG A 111 -2.71 -10.68 15.68
C ARG A 111 -2.51 -9.87 14.39
N LYS A 112 -1.67 -8.84 14.40
CA LYS A 112 -1.32 -8.07 13.19
C LYS A 112 -0.48 -8.89 12.22
N LEU A 113 0.54 -9.61 12.70
CA LEU A 113 1.38 -10.47 11.87
C LEU A 113 0.58 -11.62 11.24
N ASP A 114 -0.36 -12.22 11.98
CA ASP A 114 -1.24 -13.28 11.47
C ASP A 114 -2.17 -12.75 10.37
N ARG A 115 -2.69 -11.53 10.53
CA ARG A 115 -3.46 -10.85 9.48
C ARG A 115 -2.58 -10.48 8.29
N LEU A 116 -1.33 -10.07 8.52
CA LEU A 116 -0.37 -9.75 7.46
C LEU A 116 -0.06 -11.01 6.62
N GLY A 117 0.10 -12.18 7.23
CA GLY A 117 0.32 -13.43 6.49
C GLY A 117 -0.90 -13.93 5.71
N LYS A 118 -2.13 -13.58 6.15
CA LYS A 118 -3.39 -14.07 5.54
C LYS A 118 -4.11 -13.05 4.67
N GLY A 119 -3.68 -11.79 4.69
CA GLY A 119 -4.36 -10.71 4.00
C GLY A 119 -4.33 -10.88 2.48
N ASN A 120 -5.30 -10.27 1.79
CA ASN A 120 -5.31 -10.23 0.33
C ASN A 120 -4.09 -9.47 -0.21
N VAL A 121 -3.52 -9.97 -1.30
CA VAL A 121 -2.52 -9.30 -2.13
C VAL A 121 -3.10 -9.01 -3.50
N ALA A 122 -2.80 -7.82 -4.02
CA ALA A 122 -3.03 -7.50 -5.43
C ALA A 122 -1.76 -6.96 -6.06
N THR A 123 -1.58 -7.27 -7.34
CA THR A 123 -0.50 -6.78 -8.20
C THR A 123 -1.09 -6.24 -9.49
N ALA A 124 -0.47 -5.22 -10.07
CA ALA A 124 -0.90 -4.72 -11.37
C ALA A 124 0.28 -4.35 -12.25
N GLU A 125 0.14 -4.70 -13.53
CA GLU A 125 0.98 -4.22 -14.61
C GLU A 125 0.24 -3.08 -15.33
N VAL A 126 0.93 -1.97 -15.54
CA VAL A 126 0.38 -0.72 -16.07
C VAL A 126 1.20 -0.30 -17.29
N ASP A 127 0.55 -0.28 -18.44
CA ASP A 127 1.06 0.28 -19.69
C ASP A 127 0.32 1.59 -19.99
N ILE A 128 0.65 2.63 -19.22
CA ILE A 128 0.15 3.99 -19.40
C ILE A 128 1.37 4.93 -19.48
N PRO A 129 1.48 5.76 -20.53
CA PRO A 129 2.61 6.67 -20.69
C PRO A 129 2.83 7.57 -19.48
N GLY A 130 4.07 7.59 -18.97
CA GLY A 130 4.47 8.43 -17.84
C GLY A 130 4.18 7.85 -16.45
N LEU A 131 3.61 6.65 -16.35
CA LEU A 131 3.42 5.95 -15.07
C LEU A 131 4.48 4.85 -14.83
N LYS A 132 4.63 4.47 -13.57
CA LYS A 132 5.36 3.24 -13.17
C LYS A 132 4.64 2.03 -13.78
N LYS A 133 5.40 0.99 -14.13
CA LYS A 133 4.84 -0.24 -14.72
C LYS A 133 4.20 -1.18 -13.72
N ASP A 134 4.70 -1.25 -12.48
CA ASP A 134 4.25 -2.26 -11.51
C ASP A 134 3.67 -1.61 -10.25
N PHE A 135 2.50 -2.05 -9.83
CA PHE A 135 1.84 -1.64 -8.59
C PHE A 135 1.51 -2.85 -7.73
N LYS A 136 1.50 -2.67 -6.42
CA LYS A 136 1.17 -3.74 -5.48
C LYS A 136 0.52 -3.19 -4.22
N ALA A 137 -0.41 -3.94 -3.65
CA ALA A 137 -1.09 -3.56 -2.42
C ALA A 137 -1.35 -4.78 -1.54
N HIS A 138 -1.45 -4.53 -0.24
CA HIS A 138 -1.82 -5.53 0.76
C HIS A 138 -2.98 -5.02 1.62
N SER A 139 -3.93 -5.90 1.91
CA SER A 139 -5.16 -5.55 2.67
C SER A 139 -4.91 -5.04 4.10
N GLN A 140 -3.75 -5.36 4.69
CA GLN A 140 -3.36 -4.91 6.04
C GLN A 140 -2.34 -3.76 6.06
N VAL A 141 -1.92 -3.28 4.89
CA VAL A 141 -0.95 -2.19 4.76
C VAL A 141 -1.68 -0.96 4.23
N HIS A 142 -1.94 0.01 5.10
CA HIS A 142 -2.76 1.20 4.78
C HIS A 142 -1.95 2.49 4.74
N SER A 143 -0.72 2.46 5.24
CA SER A 143 0.21 3.58 5.30
C SER A 143 1.65 3.05 5.32
N ASN A 144 2.62 3.94 5.14
CA ASN A 144 4.05 3.65 5.31
C ASN A 144 4.44 3.24 6.74
N ASP A 145 3.63 3.58 7.74
CA ASP A 145 3.83 3.18 9.15
C ASP A 145 3.19 1.81 9.47
N SER A 146 2.53 1.17 8.50
CA SER A 146 1.91 -0.14 8.71
C SER A 146 2.98 -1.23 8.87
N LEU A 147 2.76 -2.15 9.82
CA LEU A 147 3.62 -3.31 9.99
C LEU A 147 3.60 -4.17 8.71
N GLY A 148 4.78 -4.45 8.16
CA GLY A 148 4.91 -5.17 6.90
C GLY A 148 4.80 -4.30 5.65
N TYR A 149 4.78 -2.97 5.78
CA TYR A 149 4.98 -2.09 4.64
C TYR A 149 6.34 -2.38 3.99
N MET A 150 6.32 -2.67 2.70
CA MET A 150 7.50 -2.76 1.86
C MET A 150 7.48 -1.55 0.91
N ASP A 151 8.63 -0.91 0.75
CA ASP A 151 8.77 0.26 -0.14
C ASP A 151 8.12 -0.02 -1.50
N ASP A 152 7.25 0.91 -1.93
CA ASP A 152 6.45 0.93 -3.16
C ASP A 152 4.99 0.41 -3.10
N PHE A 153 4.49 -0.02 -1.93
CA PHE A 153 3.09 -0.40 -1.81
C PHE A 153 2.17 0.79 -2.08
N SER A 154 1.12 0.56 -2.88
CA SER A 154 -0.02 1.46 -2.95
C SER A 154 -0.76 1.42 -1.61
N ILE A 155 -0.97 2.60 -1.03
CA ILE A 155 -1.62 2.78 0.27
C ILE A 155 -2.97 3.48 0.10
N ALA A 156 -3.80 3.45 1.15
CA ALA A 156 -5.10 4.10 1.08
C ALA A 156 -4.92 5.62 1.06
N PRO A 157 -5.49 6.36 0.08
CA PRO A 157 -5.43 7.80 0.08
C PRO A 157 -6.25 8.38 1.25
N SER A 158 -5.84 9.54 1.74
CA SER A 158 -6.65 10.31 2.67
C SER A 158 -7.92 10.80 1.99
N GLU A 159 -8.97 11.12 2.75
CA GLU A 159 -10.29 11.42 2.15
C GLU A 159 -10.26 12.58 1.15
N LYS A 160 -9.45 13.61 1.43
CA LYS A 160 -9.25 14.77 0.55
C LYS A 160 -8.45 14.47 -0.71
N ASP A 161 -7.67 13.38 -0.71
CA ASP A 161 -6.79 12.99 -1.81
C ASP A 161 -7.42 11.88 -2.68
N ARG A 162 -8.62 11.40 -2.32
CA ARG A 162 -9.36 10.40 -3.12
C ARG A 162 -9.78 10.99 -4.45
N VAL A 163 -9.47 10.28 -5.52
CA VAL A 163 -9.71 10.68 -6.91
C VAL A 163 -10.90 9.94 -7.51
N LEU A 164 -11.20 8.74 -6.99
CA LEU A 164 -12.33 7.91 -7.39
C LEU A 164 -13.42 7.97 -6.33
N LYS A 165 -14.67 7.91 -6.80
CA LYS A 165 -15.87 7.88 -5.94
C LYS A 165 -16.36 6.45 -5.81
N ASN A 166 -16.54 6.00 -4.57
CA ASN A 166 -17.30 4.79 -4.29
C ASN A 166 -18.73 5.16 -3.92
N TYR A 167 -19.70 4.53 -4.59
CA TYR A 167 -21.13 4.81 -4.40
C TYR A 167 -21.82 3.84 -3.44
N VAL A 168 -21.06 2.91 -2.84
CA VAL A 168 -21.57 1.97 -1.82
C VAL A 168 -21.17 2.47 -0.43
N GLU A 169 -22.17 2.75 0.39
CA GLU A 169 -22.04 2.93 1.83
C GLU A 169 -22.41 1.62 2.52
N ASP A 170 -21.41 0.87 2.97
CA ASP A 170 -21.62 -0.41 3.67
C ASP A 170 -20.91 -0.49 5.03
N GLY A 171 -20.49 0.67 5.55
CA GLY A 171 -19.84 0.77 6.86
C GLY A 171 -18.41 0.23 6.92
N TYR A 172 -17.84 -0.23 5.81
CA TYR A 172 -16.46 -0.68 5.72
C TYR A 172 -15.56 0.36 5.05
N PRO A 173 -14.28 0.49 5.47
CA PRO A 173 -13.36 1.42 4.82
C PRO A 173 -12.90 0.88 3.46
N ARG A 174 -13.72 0.98 2.43
CA ARG A 174 -13.47 0.34 1.10
C ARG A 174 -12.22 0.82 0.38
N TYR A 175 -11.73 2.01 0.70
CA TYR A 175 -10.44 2.51 0.21
C TYR A 175 -9.23 1.77 0.81
N ASN A 176 -9.45 0.89 1.78
CA ASN A 176 -8.45 -0.02 2.31
C ASN A 176 -8.31 -1.32 1.50
N ASP A 177 -9.26 -1.60 0.61
CA ASP A 177 -9.23 -2.76 -0.25
C ASP A 177 -8.05 -2.63 -1.24
N THR A 178 -7.45 -3.76 -1.59
CA THR A 178 -6.21 -3.81 -2.38
C THR A 178 -6.36 -3.19 -3.77
N GLU A 179 -7.47 -3.47 -4.44
CA GLU A 179 -7.83 -2.96 -5.76
C GLU A 179 -8.09 -1.46 -5.70
N ALA A 180 -8.76 -0.99 -4.63
CA ALA A 180 -9.01 0.41 -4.40
C ALA A 180 -7.71 1.21 -4.26
N LYS A 181 -6.77 0.71 -3.45
CA LYS A 181 -5.44 1.33 -3.26
C LYS A 181 -4.68 1.46 -4.57
N ILE A 182 -4.61 0.40 -5.37
CA ILE A 182 -3.89 0.41 -6.66
C ILE A 182 -4.57 1.38 -7.64
N LEU A 183 -5.90 1.32 -7.78
CA LEU A 183 -6.61 2.18 -8.73
C LEU A 183 -6.55 3.66 -8.35
N GLU A 184 -6.62 4.01 -7.07
CA GLU A 184 -6.41 5.38 -6.58
C GLU A 184 -4.97 5.86 -6.82
N ASP A 185 -3.99 5.00 -6.53
CA ASP A 185 -2.57 5.32 -6.72
C ASP A 185 -2.21 5.54 -8.20
N ILE A 186 -2.88 4.83 -9.12
CA ILE A 186 -2.80 5.07 -10.56
C ILE A 186 -3.54 6.35 -10.94
N ALA A 187 -4.81 6.49 -10.54
CA ALA A 187 -5.67 7.61 -10.91
C ALA A 187 -5.10 8.96 -10.47
N SER A 188 -4.50 9.03 -9.29
CA SER A 188 -3.86 10.23 -8.76
C SER A 188 -2.68 10.73 -9.59
N LYS A 189 -2.09 9.87 -10.43
CA LYS A 189 -0.95 10.20 -11.29
C LYS A 189 -1.36 10.52 -12.73
N ILE A 190 -2.60 10.23 -13.13
CA ILE A 190 -3.10 10.53 -14.47
C ILE A 190 -3.59 11.98 -14.51
N LYS A 191 -2.95 12.79 -15.37
CA LYS A 191 -3.32 14.20 -15.60
C LYS A 191 -4.30 14.40 -16.74
N ASP A 192 -4.19 13.59 -17.79
CA ASP A 192 -5.06 13.64 -18.97
C ASP A 192 -6.13 12.54 -18.90
N PRO A 193 -7.42 12.89 -18.74
CA PRO A 193 -8.52 11.92 -18.75
C PRO A 193 -8.61 11.10 -20.05
N ASN A 194 -8.10 11.62 -21.16
CA ASN A 194 -8.14 10.94 -22.46
C ASN A 194 -6.93 10.04 -22.72
N ILE A 195 -6.03 9.88 -21.74
CA ILE A 195 -4.84 9.04 -21.89
C ILE A 195 -5.21 7.62 -22.33
N LYS A 196 -4.42 7.08 -23.25
CA LYS A 196 -4.56 5.69 -23.69
C LYS A 196 -3.63 4.79 -22.89
N GLY A 197 -4.09 3.59 -22.59
CA GLY A 197 -3.24 2.57 -22.00
C GLY A 197 -4.00 1.35 -21.54
N GLU A 198 -3.29 0.50 -20.83
CA GLU A 198 -3.80 -0.77 -20.32
C GLU A 198 -3.35 -0.99 -18.88
N ILE A 199 -4.25 -1.53 -18.06
CA ILE A 199 -4.01 -1.96 -16.68
C ILE A 199 -4.43 -3.41 -16.59
N ASN A 200 -3.48 -4.27 -16.27
CA ASN A 200 -3.71 -5.67 -15.95
C ASN A 200 -3.62 -5.82 -14.43
N LEU A 201 -4.76 -5.95 -13.77
CA LEU A 201 -4.88 -6.06 -12.31
C LEU A 201 -5.14 -7.52 -11.92
N PHE A 202 -4.29 -8.06 -11.06
CA PHE A 202 -4.49 -9.34 -10.40
C PHE A 202 -4.80 -9.13 -8.91
N SER A 203 -5.82 -9.81 -8.40
CA SER A 203 -6.16 -9.89 -6.98
C SER A 203 -6.29 -11.35 -6.55
N GLU A 204 -5.77 -11.73 -5.38
CA GLU A 204 -5.87 -13.13 -4.95
C GLU A 204 -7.29 -13.55 -4.60
N LEU A 205 -8.12 -12.60 -4.17
CA LEU A 205 -9.53 -12.76 -3.89
C LEU A 205 -10.38 -12.12 -4.99
N ASP A 206 -11.64 -12.55 -5.09
CA ASP A 206 -12.59 -11.92 -6.00
C ASP A 206 -12.94 -10.52 -5.53
N CYS A 207 -13.08 -9.59 -6.49
CA CYS A 207 -13.42 -8.22 -6.18
C CYS A 207 -14.81 -8.13 -5.56
N CYS A 208 -14.88 -7.53 -4.37
CA CYS A 208 -16.16 -7.20 -3.74
C CYS A 208 -16.90 -6.12 -4.53
N GLN A 209 -18.21 -5.96 -4.27
CA GLN A 209 -19.07 -5.00 -4.96
C GLN A 209 -18.54 -3.56 -4.89
N SER A 210 -17.96 -3.16 -3.75
CA SER A 210 -17.34 -1.84 -3.58
C SER A 210 -16.11 -1.65 -4.46
N CYS A 211 -15.28 -2.69 -4.67
CA CYS A 211 -14.17 -2.65 -5.61
C CYS A 211 -14.67 -2.60 -7.06
N THR A 212 -15.74 -3.33 -7.39
CA THR A 212 -16.39 -3.24 -8.71
C THR A 212 -16.82 -1.81 -9.03
N ASN A 213 -17.39 -1.08 -8.08
CA ASN A 213 -17.77 0.31 -8.29
C ASN A 213 -16.57 1.22 -8.58
N LEU A 214 -15.45 1.04 -7.88
CA LEU A 214 -14.23 1.82 -8.13
C LEU A 214 -13.64 1.52 -9.51
N ILE A 215 -13.70 0.26 -9.96
CA ILE A 215 -13.31 -0.13 -11.33
C ILE A 215 -14.21 0.57 -12.36
N LEU A 216 -15.52 0.60 -12.14
CA LEU A 216 -16.47 1.26 -13.04
C LEU A 216 -16.26 2.78 -13.06
N GLU A 217 -16.03 3.41 -11.91
CA GLU A 217 -15.74 4.83 -11.81
C GLU A 217 -14.41 5.17 -12.52
N PHE A 218 -13.38 4.33 -12.37
CA PHE A 218 -12.13 4.51 -13.10
C PHE A 218 -12.36 4.45 -14.61
N ARG A 219 -13.08 3.43 -15.11
CA ARG A 219 -13.40 3.29 -16.55
C ARG A 219 -14.18 4.49 -17.08
N LYS A 220 -15.09 5.05 -16.28
CA LYS A 220 -15.83 6.27 -16.63
C LYS A 220 -14.92 7.49 -16.73
N LYS A 221 -13.96 7.62 -15.81
CA LYS A 221 -13.03 8.77 -15.74
C LYS A 221 -11.94 8.71 -16.80
N TYR A 222 -11.50 7.50 -17.16
CA TYR A 222 -10.42 7.23 -18.12
C TYR A 222 -10.91 6.24 -19.20
N PRO A 223 -11.81 6.67 -20.11
CA PRO A 223 -12.49 5.78 -21.07
C PRO A 223 -11.56 5.12 -22.09
N ASN A 224 -10.35 5.67 -22.26
CA ASN A 224 -9.33 5.17 -23.18
C ASN A 224 -8.30 4.24 -22.51
N VAL A 225 -8.48 3.95 -21.21
CA VAL A 225 -7.67 3.00 -20.46
C VAL A 225 -8.43 1.70 -20.28
N ASN A 226 -7.89 0.61 -20.82
CA ASN A 226 -8.47 -0.72 -20.66
C ASN A 226 -8.04 -1.32 -19.31
N ILE A 227 -8.99 -1.72 -18.46
CA ILE A 227 -8.69 -2.44 -17.21
C ILE A 227 -9.14 -3.88 -17.34
N ASN A 228 -8.17 -4.80 -17.28
CA ASN A 228 -8.40 -6.24 -17.19
C ASN A 228 -8.22 -6.67 -15.73
N VAL A 229 -9.23 -7.33 -15.17
CA VAL A 229 -9.22 -7.80 -13.79
C VAL A 229 -9.17 -9.32 -13.78
N MET A 230 -8.19 -9.86 -13.08
CA MET A 230 -7.92 -11.29 -12.96
C MET A 230 -7.87 -11.66 -11.49
N THR A 231 -8.36 -12.84 -11.17
CA THR A 231 -8.32 -13.40 -9.82
C THR A 231 -7.83 -14.83 -9.84
N ASN A 232 -7.54 -15.40 -8.67
CA ASN A 232 -7.26 -16.83 -8.58
C ASN A 232 -8.40 -17.68 -9.12
N ASN A 233 -9.65 -17.20 -9.14
CA ASN A 233 -10.77 -17.93 -9.71
C ASN A 233 -10.84 -17.81 -11.23
N THR A 234 -10.44 -16.67 -11.81
CA THR A 234 -10.49 -16.47 -13.27
C THR A 234 -9.28 -17.05 -14.01
N LEU A 235 -8.18 -17.34 -13.31
CA LEU A 235 -6.94 -17.89 -13.90
C LEU A 235 -6.81 -19.42 -13.77
N LYS A 236 -7.88 -20.10 -13.36
CA LYS A 236 -7.93 -21.57 -13.23
C LYS A 236 -7.91 -22.27 -14.58
#